data_AF-A0A3N5HK66-F1
#
_entry.id   AF-A0A3N5HK66-F1
#
_cell.length_a   1.000
_cell.length_b   1.000
_cell.length_c   1.000
_cell.angle_alpha   90.00
_cell.angle_beta   90.00
_cell.angle_gamma   90.00
#
_symmetry.space_group_name_H-M   'P 1'
#
loop_
_entity.id
_entity.type
_entity.pdbx_description
1 polymer ?
#
loop_
_entity_poly.entity_id
_entity_poly.type
_entity_poly.pdbx_seq_one_letter_code
_entity_poly.pdbx_strand_id
1 'polypeptide(L)' 'MAKQHPVHVLRANLEAARLKAIEALAATNGPYAPDALHQLASLQAALTAVSDAIVTHGPAVGWGSESEGLD' A
#
# COMPACT_ATOMS: atom_id res chain seq x y z
N MET A 1 -16.59 -15.56 -3.62
CA MET A 1 -15.63 -14.63 -2.98
C MET A 1 -14.30 -15.35 -2.82
N ALA A 2 -13.39 -15.20 -3.78
CA ALA A 2 -12.02 -15.67 -3.60
C ALA A 2 -11.42 -14.93 -2.38
N LYS A 3 -10.88 -15.68 -1.41
CA LYS A 3 -10.15 -15.07 -0.29
C LYS A 3 -8.92 -14.40 -0.87
N GLN A 4 -8.92 -13.07 -0.98
CA GLN A 4 -7.74 -12.31 -1.40
C GLN A 4 -6.56 -12.70 -0.52
N HIS A 5 -5.42 -12.99 -1.13
CA HIS A 5 -4.22 -13.35 -0.40
C HIS A 5 -3.81 -12.21 0.55
N PRO A 6 -3.33 -12.50 1.78
CA PRO A 6 -2.99 -11.47 2.77
C PRO A 6 -2.04 -10.39 2.26
N VAL A 7 -1.17 -10.71 1.29
CA VAL A 7 -0.26 -9.74 0.66
C VAL A 7 -0.98 -8.64 -0.12
N HIS A 8 -2.10 -8.98 -0.78
CA HIS A 8 -2.92 -8.01 -1.51
C HIS A 8 -3.72 -7.14 -0.54
N VAL A 9 -4.22 -7.73 0.54
CA VAL A 9 -4.85 -6.99 1.65
C VAL A 9 -3.85 -6.03 2.30
N LEU A 10 -2.61 -6.46 2.52
CA LEU A 10 -1.55 -5.61 3.04
C LEU A 10 -1.27 -4.43 2.10
N ARG A 11 -1.17 -4.68 0.79
CA ARG A 11 -0.97 -3.60 -0.20
C ARG A 11 -2.11 -2.59 -0.16
N ALA A 12 -3.36 -3.05 -0.18
CA ALA A 12 -4.54 -2.18 -0.10
C ALA A 12 -4.57 -1.34 1.18
N ASN A 13 -4.21 -1.95 2.33
CA ASN A 13 -4.12 -1.23 3.60
C ASN A 13 -3.01 -0.16 3.59
N LEU A 14 -1.86 -0.44 2.98
CA LEU A 14 -0.77 0.53 2.82
C LEU A 14 -1.17 1.69 1.91
N GLU A 15 -1.89 1.42 0.82
CA GLU A 15 -2.45 2.45 -0.07
C GLU A 15 -3.43 3.36 0.67
N ALA A 16 -4.36 2.78 1.43
CA ALA A 16 -5.31 3.54 2.26
C ALA A 16 -4.59 4.38 3.33
N ALA A 17 -3.59 3.82 4.00
CA ALA A 17 -2.79 4.55 5.00
C ALA A 17 -2.00 5.70 4.37
N ARG A 18 -1.41 5.48 3.19
CA ARG A 18 -0.70 6.52 2.42
C ARG A 18 -1.64 7.64 2.00
N LEU A 19 -2.83 7.31 1.49
CA LEU A 19 -3.84 8.30 1.12
C LEU A 19 -4.22 9.17 2.32
N LYS A 20 -4.53 8.54 3.46
CA LYS A 20 -4.85 9.25 4.71
C LYS A 20 -3.73 10.18 5.17
N ALA A 21 -2.47 9.75 5.04
CA ALA A 21 -1.32 10.58 5.39
C ALA A 21 -1.19 11.81 4.45
N ILE A 22 -1.42 11.63 3.16
CA ILE A 22 -1.44 12.73 2.18
C ILE A 22 -2.58 13.70 2.48
N GLU A 23 -3.78 13.21 2.77
CA GLU A 23 -4.93 14.03 3.13
C GLU A 23 -4.66 14.86 4.40
N ALA A 24 -4.04 14.25 5.43
CA ALA A 24 -3.66 14.95 6.65
C ALA A 24 -2.62 16.06 6.39
N LEU A 25 -1.63 15.79 5.53
CA LEU A 25 -0.67 16.80 5.09
C LEU A 25 -1.38 17.92 4.32
N ALA A 26 -2.23 17.59 3.35
CA ALA A 26 -2.95 18.56 2.53
C ALA A 26 -3.91 19.46 3.33
N ALA A 27 -4.45 18.97 4.46
CA ALA A 27 -5.26 19.75 5.38
C ALA A 27 -4.45 20.79 6.18
N THR A 28 -3.11 20.73 6.14
CA THR A 28 -2.23 21.63 6.87
C THR A 28 -1.91 22.88 6.05
N ASN A 29 -2.35 24.06 6.51
CA ASN A 29 -2.08 25.35 5.87
C ASN A 29 -0.70 25.95 6.23
N GLY A 30 0.30 25.11 6.46
CA GLY A 30 1.61 25.53 6.97
C GLY A 30 2.72 24.54 6.63
N PRO A 31 3.96 24.76 7.12
CA PRO A 31 5.08 23.88 6.86
C PRO A 31 4.79 22.45 7.34
N TYR A 32 5.13 21.45 6.52
CA TYR A 32 4.97 20.06 6.92
C TYR A 32 5.94 19.69 8.04
N ALA A 33 5.43 19.04 9.08
CA ALA A 33 6.26 18.50 10.15
C ALA A 33 7.20 17.41 9.59
N PRO A 34 8.50 17.42 9.95
CA PRO A 34 9.45 16.39 9.51
C PRO A 34 8.98 14.96 9.78
N ASP A 35 8.34 14.73 10.93
CA ASP A 35 7.80 13.41 11.30
C ASP A 35 6.68 12.95 10.35
N ALA A 36 5.83 13.88 9.90
CA ALA A 36 4.74 13.57 8.97
C ALA A 36 5.29 13.24 7.57
N LEU A 37 6.35 13.93 7.13
CA LEU A 37 7.07 13.60 5.90
C LEU A 37 7.78 12.25 6.00
N HIS A 38 8.39 11.95 7.16
CA HIS A 38 9.04 10.67 7.41
C HIS A 38 8.05 9.50 7.41
N GLN A 39 6.88 9.71 8.01
CA GLN A 39 5.78 8.75 8.00
C GLN A 39 5.31 8.46 6.56
N LEU A 40 5.10 9.50 5.75
CA LEU A 40 4.72 9.33 4.35
C LEU A 40 5.79 8.58 3.55
N ALA A 41 7.07 8.92 3.73
CA ALA A 41 8.18 8.24 3.09
C ALA A 41 8.24 6.75 3.47
N SER A 42 8.02 6.44 4.75
CA SER A 42 7.99 5.06 5.26
C SER A 42 6.85 4.24 4.64
N LEU A 43 5.65 4.83 4.53
CA LEU A 43 4.51 4.20 3.87
C LEU A 43 4.77 3.95 2.38
N GLN A 44 5.39 4.90 1.69
CA GLN A 44 5.78 4.76 0.29
C GLN A 44 6.80 3.63 0.11
N ALA A 45 7.82 3.55 0.95
CA ALA A 45 8.83 2.50 0.90
C ALA A 45 8.22 1.10 1.16
N ALA A 46 7.34 0.99 2.15
CA ALA A 46 6.62 -0.25 2.42
C ALA A 46 5.74 -0.69 1.24
N LEU A 47 5.02 0.26 0.62
CA LEU A 47 4.17 -0.02 -0.54
C LEU A 47 4.98 -0.50 -1.74
N THR A 48 6.13 0.12 -2.01
CA THR A 48 7.05 -0.31 -3.06
C THR A 48 7.54 -1.73 -2.80
N ALA A 49 8.04 -2.00 -1.59
CA ALA A 49 8.57 -3.32 -1.24
C ALA A 49 7.51 -4.44 -1.37
N VAL A 50 6.27 -4.18 -0.94
CA VAL A 50 5.17 -5.14 -1.08
C VAL A 50 4.79 -5.34 -2.55
N SER A 51 4.75 -4.26 -3.34
CA SER A 51 4.44 -4.36 -4.77
C SER A 51 5.51 -5.15 -5.52
N ASP A 52 6.78 -4.88 -5.25
CA ASP A 52 7.91 -5.60 -5.84
C ASP A 52 7.89 -7.07 -5.45
N ALA A 53 7.56 -7.39 -4.19
CA ALA A 53 7.42 -8.76 -3.72
C ALA A 53 6.26 -9.49 -4.43
N ILE A 54 5.11 -8.83 -4.61
CA ILE A 54 3.97 -9.40 -5.35
C ILE A 54 4.35 -9.71 -6.79
N VAL A 55 5.01 -8.77 -7.48
CA VAL A 55 5.43 -8.94 -8.87
C VAL A 55 6.48 -10.04 -9.00
N THR A 56 7.46 -10.07 -8.10
CA THR A 56 8.62 -10.97 -8.16
C THR A 56 8.27 -12.39 -7.74
N HIS A 57 7.51 -12.53 -6.65
CA HIS A 57 7.25 -13.83 -6.03
C HIS A 57 5.85 -14.35 -6.31
N GLY A 58 4.85 -13.46 -6.42
CA GLY A 58 3.44 -13.82 -6.56
C GLY A 58 3.12 -14.91 -7.58
N PRO A 59 3.68 -14.86 -8.81
CA PRO A 59 3.49 -15.92 -9.81
C PRO A 59 4.07 -17.28 -9.38
N ALA A 60 5.21 -17.28 -8.68
CA ALA A 60 5.90 -18.51 -8.28
C ALA A 60 5.24 -19.19 -7.07
N VAL A 61 4.59 -18.42 -6.19
CA VAL A 61 4.00 -18.94 -4.94
C VAL A 61 2.47 -18.93 -4.94
N GLY A 62 1.84 -18.53 -6.05
CA GLY A 62 0.39 -18.63 -6.22
C GLY A 62 -0.42 -17.63 -5.39
N TRP A 63 0.05 -16.38 -5.24
CA TRP A 63 -0.70 -15.34 -4.50
C TRP A 63 -1.96 -14.84 -5.22
N GLY A 64 -2.23 -15.33 -6.42
CA GLY A 64 -3.38 -14.95 -7.24
C GLY A 64 -3.25 -13.55 -7.83
N SER A 65 -4.07 -13.27 -8.85
CA SER A 65 -4.23 -11.91 -9.39
C SER A 65 -5.35 -11.16 -8.66
N GLU A 66 -5.28 -9.83 -8.61
CA GLU A 66 -6.37 -9.00 -8.07
C GLU A 66 -7.74 -9.25 -8.72
N SER A 67 -7.73 -9.80 -9.93
CA SER A 67 -8.87 -9.94 -10.82
C SER A 67 -9.66 -11.24 -10.64
N GLU A 68 -9.19 -12.21 -9.85
CA GLU A 68 -9.86 -13.52 -9.67
C GLU A 68 -11.15 -13.48 -8.82
N GLY A 69 -11.70 -12.30 -8.57
CA GLY A 69 -12.93 -12.09 -7.79
C GLY A 69 -14.12 -11.53 -8.56
N LEU A 70 -14.01 -11.32 -9.87
CA LEU A 70 -15.09 -10.80 -10.72
C LEU A 70 -15.51 -11.86 -11.76
N ASP A 71 -16.12 -12.94 -11.28
CA ASP A 71 -17.00 -13.83 -12.05
C ASP A 71 -18.32 -14.00 -11.27
#